data_AF-A0A841F2X8-F1
#
_entry.id   AF-A0A841F2X8-F1
#
_cell.length_a   1.000
_cell.length_b   1.000
_cell.length_c   1.000
_cell.angle_alpha   90.00
_cell.angle_beta   90.00
_cell.angle_gamma   90.00
#
_symmetry.space_group_name_H-M   'P 1'
#
loop_
_entity.id
_entity.type
_entity.pdbx_description
1 polymer ?
#
loop_
_entity_poly.entity_id
_entity_poly.type
_entity_poly.pdbx_seq_one_letter_code
_entity_poly.pdbx_strand_id
1 'polypeptide(L)'
;MNSTIMYNTIANNDTLHAGNGQLLIQSQTRNNLFLHNIVAAGLSGVLIYNEYTSNENNVFDHNIYYAEGEAEDALWVWKNKIYPDWTAYQQGSGNDAHSRYADPAFVNSLKADYRLRDNSLAKAYGYLAPRP
;
A
#
# COMPACT_ATOMS: atom_id res chain seq x y z
N MET A 1 -14.92 -7.79 -11.01
CA MET A 1 -13.93 -8.78 -10.51
C MET A 1 -14.23 -9.03 -9.04
N ASN A 2 -13.77 -10.13 -8.45
CA ASN A 2 -13.94 -10.46 -7.03
C ASN A 2 -12.63 -11.12 -6.59
N SER A 3 -11.58 -10.33 -6.42
CA SER A 3 -10.25 -10.85 -6.07
C SER A 3 -9.92 -10.54 -4.62
N THR A 4 -9.08 -11.39 -4.03
CA THR A 4 -8.52 -11.16 -2.69
C THR A 4 -7.00 -11.21 -2.78
N ILE A 5 -6.37 -10.12 -2.38
CA ILE A 5 -4.92 -9.90 -2.42
C ILE A 5 -4.48 -9.63 -0.99
N MET A 6 -3.77 -10.59 -0.39
CA MET A 6 -3.36 -10.52 1.00
C MET A 6 -2.01 -11.16 1.27
N TYR A 7 -1.32 -10.67 2.31
CA TYR A 7 -0.02 -11.14 2.80
C TYR A 7 1.12 -11.06 1.78
N ASN A 8 1.08 -10.03 0.93
CA ASN A 8 2.15 -9.74 -0.02
C ASN A 8 3.01 -8.57 0.47
N THR A 9 4.28 -8.58 0.07
CA THR A 9 5.10 -7.35 0.01
C THR A 9 5.13 -6.88 -1.44
N ILE A 10 4.57 -5.71 -1.70
CA ILE A 10 4.53 -5.06 -3.02
C ILE A 10 5.52 -3.90 -2.96
N ALA A 11 6.63 -4.01 -3.69
CA ALA A 11 7.71 -3.06 -3.58
C ALA A 11 8.40 -2.78 -4.92
N ASN A 12 8.84 -1.53 -5.11
CA ASN A 12 9.61 -1.07 -6.26
C ASN A 12 9.00 -1.37 -7.63
N ASN A 13 7.67 -1.36 -7.74
CA ASN A 13 6.95 -1.57 -9.00
C ASN A 13 7.07 -0.40 -9.99
N ASP A 14 7.28 0.83 -9.51
CA ASP A 14 7.49 2.01 -10.35
C ASP A 14 8.94 2.13 -10.83
N THR A 15 9.42 1.11 -11.54
CA THR A 15 10.83 1.02 -12.00
C THR A 15 11.18 2.05 -13.08
N LEU A 16 10.17 2.67 -13.70
CA LEU A 16 10.33 3.72 -14.71
C LEU A 16 10.23 5.13 -14.11
N HIS A 17 9.96 5.26 -12.81
CA HIS A 17 9.66 6.53 -12.14
C HIS A 17 8.57 7.33 -12.85
N ALA A 18 7.59 6.62 -13.42
CA ALA A 18 6.51 7.20 -14.19
C ALA A 18 5.41 7.79 -13.29
N GLY A 19 5.49 7.56 -11.97
CA GLY A 19 4.52 8.08 -11.01
C GLY A 19 3.20 7.31 -10.97
N ASN A 20 3.15 6.11 -11.56
CA ASN A 20 1.96 5.25 -11.60
C ASN A 20 1.71 4.50 -10.28
N GLY A 21 2.55 4.72 -9.28
CA GLY A 21 2.44 4.12 -7.96
C GLY A 21 2.89 2.67 -7.85
N GLN A 22 2.90 2.17 -6.62
CA GLN A 22 3.13 0.74 -6.35
C GLN A 22 1.93 -0.13 -6.73
N LEU A 23 0.74 0.44 -6.58
CA LEU A 23 -0.52 -0.17 -6.99
C LEU A 23 -1.32 0.79 -7.87
N LEU A 24 -1.38 0.45 -9.15
CA LEU A 24 -2.24 1.12 -10.12
C LEU A 24 -3.63 0.46 -10.14
N ILE A 25 -4.66 1.25 -9.87
CA ILE A 25 -6.06 0.79 -9.87
C ILE A 25 -6.78 1.41 -11.06
N GLN A 26 -7.14 0.53 -11.99
CA GLN A 26 -7.82 0.89 -13.23
C GLN A 26 -9.33 1.03 -13.06
N SER A 27 -9.97 1.60 -14.10
CA SER A 27 -11.41 1.81 -14.17
C SER A 27 -12.21 0.50 -13.97
N GLN A 28 -13.43 0.62 -13.45
CA GLN A 28 -14.40 -0.47 -13.28
C GLN A 28 -13.89 -1.70 -12.48
N THR A 29 -12.81 -1.56 -11.72
CA THR A 29 -12.42 -2.54 -10.71
C THR A 29 -13.46 -2.54 -9.59
N ARG A 30 -13.98 -3.71 -9.24
CA ARG A 30 -15.06 -3.84 -8.25
C ARG A 30 -14.80 -4.95 -7.27
N ASN A 31 -15.38 -4.87 -6.07
CA ASN A 31 -15.51 -5.94 -5.08
C ASN A 31 -14.19 -6.68 -4.77
N ASN A 32 -13.05 -6.00 -4.83
CA ASN A 32 -11.76 -6.60 -4.47
C ASN A 32 -11.43 -6.33 -3.01
N LEU A 33 -10.75 -7.28 -2.38
CA LEU A 33 -10.19 -7.14 -1.04
C LEU A 33 -8.67 -7.03 -1.16
N PHE A 34 -8.10 -5.93 -0.68
CA PHE A 34 -6.66 -5.69 -0.60
C PHE A 34 -6.28 -5.52 0.88
N LEU A 35 -5.88 -6.61 1.52
CA LEU A 35 -5.79 -6.70 2.97
C LEU A 35 -4.44 -7.21 3.45
N HIS A 36 -3.90 -6.70 4.55
CA HIS A 36 -2.69 -7.24 5.19
C HIS A 36 -1.47 -7.32 4.25
N ASN A 37 -1.35 -6.40 3.30
CA ASN A 37 -0.17 -6.28 2.45
C ASN A 37 0.79 -5.24 3.03
N ILE A 38 2.07 -5.36 2.71
CA ILE A 38 3.06 -4.29 2.87
C ILE A 38 3.29 -3.66 1.50
N VAL A 39 2.99 -2.38 1.35
CA VAL A 39 3.18 -1.60 0.12
C VAL A 39 4.31 -0.62 0.35
N ALA A 40 5.45 -0.85 -0.30
CA ALA A 40 6.67 -0.08 -0.13
C ALA A 40 7.08 0.62 -1.44
N ALA A 41 6.91 1.95 -1.51
CA ALA A 41 7.46 2.71 -2.64
C ALA A 41 8.93 2.99 -2.48
N GLY A 42 9.64 2.98 -3.61
CA GLY A 42 10.95 3.61 -3.74
C GLY A 42 10.83 5.12 -3.97
N LEU A 43 11.78 5.68 -4.71
CA LEU A 43 11.98 7.13 -4.88
C LEU A 43 10.79 7.93 -5.44
N SER A 44 9.82 7.31 -6.11
CA SER A 44 8.65 8.07 -6.60
C SER A 44 7.68 8.44 -5.49
N GLY A 45 7.72 7.76 -4.33
CA GLY A 45 6.84 8.04 -3.19
C GLY A 45 5.34 7.73 -3.42
N VAL A 46 4.93 7.38 -4.64
CA VAL A 46 3.53 7.11 -4.97
C VAL A 46 3.17 5.68 -4.55
N LEU A 47 2.21 5.53 -3.64
CA LEU A 47 1.81 4.21 -3.13
C LEU A 47 0.62 3.64 -3.89
N ILE A 48 -0.50 4.38 -3.90
CA ILE A 48 -1.72 4.01 -4.63
C ILE A 48 -1.96 5.05 -5.71
N TYR A 49 -2.25 4.59 -6.91
CA TYR A 49 -2.63 5.44 -8.02
C TYR A 49 -3.98 5.02 -8.60
N ASN A 50 -4.97 5.90 -8.51
CA ASN A 50 -6.30 5.68 -9.04
C ASN A 50 -6.93 6.98 -9.54
N GLU A 51 -6.83 7.21 -10.83
CA GLU A 51 -7.42 8.36 -11.54
C GLU A 51 -8.90 8.16 -11.92
N TYR A 52 -9.50 7.02 -11.58
CA TYR A 52 -10.86 6.68 -11.98
C TYR A 52 -11.83 6.68 -10.81
N THR A 53 -13.01 7.27 -11.00
CA THR A 53 -14.11 7.27 -10.02
C THR A 53 -15.07 6.08 -10.17
N SER A 54 -14.96 5.33 -11.26
CA SER A 54 -15.88 4.23 -11.64
C SER A 54 -15.60 2.90 -10.94
N ASN A 55 -14.59 2.86 -10.08
CA ASN A 55 -14.33 1.71 -9.21
C ASN A 55 -15.27 1.72 -8.00
N GLU A 56 -15.73 0.53 -7.61
CA GLU A 56 -16.83 0.41 -6.64
C GLU A 56 -16.57 -0.77 -5.70
N ASN A 57 -16.91 -0.61 -4.42
CA ASN A 57 -16.87 -1.69 -3.42
C ASN A 57 -15.52 -2.40 -3.28
N ASN A 58 -14.40 -1.76 -3.64
CA ASN A 58 -13.09 -2.28 -3.29
C ASN A 58 -12.79 -1.90 -1.84
N VAL A 59 -12.28 -2.85 -1.06
CA VAL A 59 -11.93 -2.66 0.34
C VAL A 59 -10.42 -2.78 0.49
N PHE A 60 -9.83 -1.72 1.02
CA PHE A 60 -8.43 -1.65 1.39
C PHE A 60 -8.38 -1.50 2.89
N ASP A 61 -7.74 -2.43 3.60
CA ASP A 61 -7.63 -2.34 5.06
C ASP A 61 -6.52 -3.22 5.64
N HIS A 62 -6.09 -2.90 6.86
CA HIS A 62 -5.01 -3.60 7.58
C HIS A 62 -3.69 -3.69 6.80
N ASN A 63 -3.45 -2.81 5.84
CA ASN A 63 -2.20 -2.74 5.09
C ASN A 63 -1.16 -1.89 5.83
N ILE A 64 0.11 -2.12 5.50
CA ILE A 64 1.22 -1.26 5.89
C ILE A 64 1.72 -0.55 4.65
N TYR A 65 1.77 0.77 4.72
CA TYR A 65 2.25 1.64 3.68
C TYR A 65 3.59 2.22 4.11
N TYR A 66 4.54 2.29 3.19
CA TYR A 66 5.87 2.81 3.43
C TYR A 66 6.43 3.43 2.15
N ALA A 67 7.14 4.54 2.27
CA ALA A 67 7.92 5.11 1.17
C ALA A 67 9.38 5.20 1.64
N GLU A 68 10.31 4.69 0.82
CA GLU A 68 11.74 4.81 1.06
C GLU A 68 12.18 6.25 0.82
N GLY A 69 12.69 6.91 1.87
CA GLY A 69 12.98 8.35 1.85
C GLY A 69 12.19 9.07 2.94
N GLU A 70 12.37 10.39 3.05
CA GLU A 70 11.60 11.22 4.00
C GLU A 70 10.11 10.91 3.87
N ALA A 71 9.47 10.62 5.01
CA ALA A 71 8.07 10.19 5.09
C ALA A 71 7.08 11.26 4.59
N GLU A 72 7.57 12.48 4.36
CA GLU A 72 6.81 13.66 3.92
C GLU A 72 6.49 13.65 2.41
N ASP A 73 7.12 12.77 1.62
CA ASP A 73 6.94 12.71 0.15
C ASP A 73 6.01 11.59 -0.33
N ALA A 74 5.34 10.87 0.59
CA ALA A 74 4.42 9.81 0.20
C ALA A 74 3.13 10.36 -0.40
N LEU A 75 2.70 9.78 -1.52
CA LEU A 75 1.55 10.26 -2.28
C LEU A 75 0.55 9.14 -2.56
N TRP A 76 -0.73 9.48 -2.43
CA TRP A 76 -1.85 8.64 -2.83
C TRP A 76 -2.74 9.39 -3.81
N VAL A 77 -3.19 8.70 -4.86
CA VAL A 77 -4.26 9.16 -5.73
C VAL A 77 -5.42 8.19 -5.60
N TRP A 78 -6.58 8.70 -5.18
CA TRP A 78 -7.79 7.90 -5.03
C TRP A 78 -8.98 8.61 -5.63
N LYS A 79 -9.74 7.92 -6.50
CA LYS A 79 -10.90 8.46 -7.21
C LYS A 79 -10.62 9.84 -7.85
N ASN A 80 -9.49 9.93 -8.55
CA ASN A 80 -9.01 11.15 -9.21
C ASN A 80 -8.70 12.33 -8.28
N LYS A 81 -8.42 12.07 -7.00
CA LYS A 81 -8.00 13.07 -6.03
C LYS A 81 -6.63 12.72 -5.45
N ILE A 82 -5.76 13.72 -5.40
CA ILE A 82 -4.43 13.63 -4.81
C ILE A 82 -4.52 13.87 -3.31
N TYR A 83 -3.81 13.05 -2.55
CA TYR A 83 -3.62 13.16 -1.11
C TYR A 83 -2.12 13.18 -0.83
N PRO A 84 -1.57 14.31 -0.34
CA PRO A 84 -0.13 14.50 -0.16
C PRO A 84 0.39 13.92 1.16
N ASP A 85 -0.49 13.33 1.98
CA ASP A 85 -0.11 12.72 3.24
C ASP A 85 -1.08 11.59 3.61
N TRP A 86 -0.61 10.73 4.50
CA TRP A 86 -1.33 9.55 4.98
C TRP A 86 -2.68 9.91 5.63
N THR A 87 -2.71 10.95 6.46
CA THR A 87 -3.90 11.30 7.25
C THR A 87 -5.01 11.78 6.33
N ALA A 88 -4.67 12.64 5.36
CA ALA A 88 -5.58 13.11 4.33
C ALA A 88 -6.11 11.96 3.48
N TYR A 89 -5.25 11.02 3.08
CA TYR A 89 -5.65 9.83 2.31
C TYR A 89 -6.63 8.96 3.10
N GLN A 90 -6.28 8.59 4.33
CA GLN A 90 -7.10 7.69 5.15
C GLN A 90 -8.50 8.28 5.38
N GLN A 91 -8.56 9.54 5.79
CA GLN A 91 -9.84 10.23 6.03
C GLN A 91 -10.64 10.45 4.74
N GLY A 92 -9.96 10.87 3.67
CA GLY A 92 -10.62 11.30 2.45
C GLY A 92 -11.00 10.17 1.49
N SER A 93 -10.34 9.00 1.58
CA SER A 93 -10.68 7.83 0.78
C SER A 93 -11.79 6.99 1.43
N GLY A 94 -11.89 7.03 2.76
CA GLY A 94 -12.76 6.15 3.55
C GLY A 94 -12.27 4.70 3.63
N ASN A 95 -11.08 4.42 3.09
CA ASN A 95 -10.41 3.14 3.17
C ASN A 95 -9.44 3.09 4.35
N ASP A 96 -8.87 1.91 4.59
CA ASP A 96 -7.64 1.75 5.34
C ASP A 96 -7.74 2.21 6.80
N ALA A 97 -8.93 2.06 7.39
CA ALA A 97 -9.24 2.47 8.77
C ALA A 97 -8.33 1.82 9.82
N HIS A 98 -7.83 0.61 9.56
CA HIS A 98 -6.93 -0.14 10.44
C HIS A 98 -5.52 -0.29 9.87
N SER A 99 -5.26 0.31 8.72
CA SER A 99 -3.95 0.34 8.09
C SER A 99 -3.02 1.36 8.74
N ARG A 100 -1.73 1.31 8.40
CA ARG A 100 -0.72 2.18 8.98
C ARG A 100 0.27 2.66 7.92
N TYR A 101 0.71 3.91 8.05
CA TYR A 101 1.90 4.40 7.38
C TYR A 101 3.08 4.32 8.37
N ALA A 102 3.99 3.37 8.15
CA ALA A 102 5.09 3.07 9.07
C ALA A 102 6.22 2.30 8.40
N ASP A 103 7.45 2.48 8.88
CA ASP A 103 8.61 1.70 8.44
C ASP A 103 8.44 0.21 8.83
N PRO A 104 8.40 -0.73 7.86
CA PRO A 104 8.31 -2.16 8.11
C PRO A 104 9.63 -2.76 8.62
N ALA A 105 10.72 -1.99 8.72
CA ALA A 105 12.03 -2.44 9.18
C ALA A 105 12.56 -3.65 8.38
N PHE A 106 12.61 -3.52 7.05
CA PHE A 106 13.19 -4.53 6.17
C PHE A 106 14.68 -4.72 6.45
N VAL A 107 15.19 -5.94 6.29
CA VAL A 107 16.61 -6.25 6.47
C VAL A 107 17.48 -5.42 5.53
N ASN A 108 17.17 -5.38 4.23
CA ASN A 108 17.85 -4.54 3.24
C ASN A 108 17.02 -4.39 1.94
N SER A 109 16.09 -3.45 1.91
CA SER A 109 15.21 -3.24 0.74
C SER A 109 15.96 -2.74 -0.51
N LEU A 110 17.05 -2.00 -0.35
CA LEU A 110 17.94 -1.58 -1.46
C LEU A 110 18.57 -2.77 -2.20
N LYS A 111 18.65 -3.95 -1.55
CA LYS A 111 19.11 -5.20 -2.15
C LYS A 111 17.96 -6.19 -2.40
N ALA A 112 16.72 -5.72 -2.41
CA ALA A 112 15.49 -6.53 -2.51
C ALA A 112 15.34 -7.58 -1.38
N ASP A 113 15.98 -7.39 -0.23
CA ASP A 113 15.80 -8.21 0.96
C ASP A 113 14.69 -7.64 1.84
N TYR A 114 13.45 -8.00 1.50
CA TYR A 114 12.23 -7.58 2.18
C TYR A 114 11.86 -8.45 3.39
N ARG A 115 12.79 -9.25 3.91
CA ARG A 115 12.58 -9.93 5.19
C ARG A 115 12.45 -8.88 6.29
N LEU A 116 11.56 -9.11 7.23
CA LEU A 116 11.34 -8.21 8.37
C LEU A 116 12.38 -8.49 9.47
N ARG A 117 12.99 -7.44 10.02
CA ARG A 117 13.80 -7.56 11.25
C ARG A 117 12.96 -8.04 12.43
N ASP A 118 13.60 -8.55 13.47
CA ASP A 118 12.91 -9.16 14.62
C ASP A 118 12.04 -8.20 15.41
N ASN A 119 12.43 -6.93 15.48
CA ASN A 119 11.67 -5.86 16.11
C ASN A 119 10.69 -5.15 15.16
N SER A 120 10.49 -5.67 13.95
CA SER A 120 9.56 -5.06 12.99
C SER A 120 8.14 -5.11 13.53
N LEU A 121 7.53 -3.93 13.65
CA LEU A 121 6.12 -3.80 14.02
C LEU A 121 5.21 -4.48 12.99
N ALA A 122 5.63 -4.59 11.73
CA ALA A 122 4.87 -5.28 10.68
C ALA A 122 4.59 -6.75 11.01
N LYS A 123 5.46 -7.42 11.81
CA LYS A 123 5.22 -8.80 12.27
C LYS A 123 3.96 -8.93 13.12
N ALA A 124 3.59 -7.89 13.88
CA ALA A 124 2.40 -7.89 14.72
C ALA A 124 1.10 -7.60 13.95
N TYR A 125 1.19 -7.15 12.70
CA TYR A 125 0.03 -6.82 11.85
C TYR A 125 -0.27 -7.87 10.78
N GLY A 126 0.57 -8.91 10.69
CA GLY A 126 0.29 -10.08 9.88
C GLY A 126 -0.78 -10.97 10.54
N TYR A 127 -1.71 -11.48 9.75
CA TYR A 127 -2.63 -12.53 10.20
C TYR A 127 -1.86 -13.84 10.30
N LEU A 128 -1.89 -14.46 11.48
CA LEU A 128 -1.50 -15.86 11.62
C LEU A 128 -2.66 -16.70 11.10
N ALA A 129 -2.56 -17.16 9.84
CA ALA A 129 -3.50 -18.15 9.35
C ALA A 129 -3.47 -19.38 10.28
N PRO A 130 -4.62 -19.88 10.73
CA PRO A 130 -4.66 -21.17 11.43
C PRO A 130 -3.98 -22.21 10.55
N ARG A 131 -2.97 -22.91 11.08
CA ARG A 131 -2.39 -24.05 10.36
C ARG A 131 -3.48 -25.12 10.24
N PRO A 132 -3.74 -25.67 9.03
CA PRO A 132 -4.58 -26.85 8.89
C PRO A 132 -3.94 -28.07 9.56
#